data_AF-A0AAU0THF6-F1
#
_entry.id   AF-A0AAU0THF6-F1
#
_cell.length_a   1.000
_cell.length_b   1.000
_cell.length_c   1.000
_cell.angle_alpha   90.00
_cell.angle_beta   90.00
_cell.angle_gamma   90.00
#
_symmetry.space_group_name_H-M   'P 1'
#
loop_
_entity.id
_entity.type
_entity.pdbx_description
1 polymer ?
#
loop_
_entity_poly.entity_id
_entity_poly.type
_entity_poly.pdbx_seq_one_letter_code
_entity_poly.pdbx_strand_id
1 'polypeptide(L)'
;MTTNTHASRNEMKNRPIHPYKTPRPWRDMAPHWLSSSTCQWIPYKEGQGLRLSGPFNTLKNILSSTPTTVSLRLRYRTPLIVMLGAQNFIGGKQGLAFTLNDTTGVIELRGDPTPHLDRAPNYPLGAEHPGGVYLQPKDKA
;
A
#
# COMPACT_ATOMS: atom_id res chain seq x y z
N MET A 1 46.14 -22.27 -21.18
CA MET A 1 44.83 -21.63 -21.40
C MET A 1 44.67 -20.53 -20.36
N THR A 2 44.98 -19.29 -20.73
CA THR A 2 44.90 -18.10 -19.87
C THR A 2 43.81 -17.19 -20.42
N THR A 3 42.68 -17.09 -19.73
CA THR A 3 41.55 -16.26 -20.14
C THR A 3 41.68 -14.84 -19.57
N ASN A 4 42.01 -13.93 -20.49
CA ASN A 4 41.86 -12.46 -20.50
C ASN A 4 41.14 -11.81 -19.30
N THR A 5 41.91 -11.32 -18.33
CA THR A 5 41.44 -10.45 -17.22
C THR A 5 41.42 -8.95 -17.60
N HIS A 6 41.79 -8.59 -18.83
CA HIS A 6 41.98 -7.18 -19.23
C HIS A 6 40.81 -6.56 -20.01
N ALA A 7 39.89 -7.35 -20.57
CA ALA A 7 38.75 -6.81 -21.32
C ALA A 7 37.69 -6.15 -20.40
N SER A 8 37.52 -6.67 -19.18
CA SER A 8 36.48 -6.21 -18.24
C SER A 8 36.80 -4.88 -17.56
N ARG A 9 38.06 -4.41 -17.61
CA ARG A 9 38.49 -3.18 -16.92
C ARG A 9 38.13 -1.91 -17.69
N ASN A 10 37.99 -1.99 -19.01
CA ASN A 10 37.72 -0.81 -19.85
C ASN A 10 36.23 -0.48 -19.98
N GLU A 11 35.32 -1.42 -19.71
CA GLU A 11 33.87 -1.17 -19.79
C GLU A 11 33.28 -0.48 -18.55
N MET A 12 33.99 -0.49 -17.41
CA MET A 12 33.54 0.23 -16.20
C MET A 12 33.81 1.74 -16.26
N LYS A 13 34.62 2.22 -17.21
CA LYS A 13 35.04 3.63 -17.28
C LYS A 13 34.02 4.56 -17.97
N ASN A 14 33.06 4.01 -18.71
CA ASN A 14 32.11 4.77 -19.54
C ASN A 14 30.64 4.66 -19.09
N ARG A 15 30.35 4.11 -17.90
CA ARG A 15 28.97 4.11 -17.40
C ARG A 15 28.67 5.45 -16.73
N PRO A 16 27.55 6.13 -17.06
CA PRO A 16 27.07 7.23 -16.26
C PRO A 16 26.94 6.74 -14.83
N ILE A 17 27.61 7.41 -13.90
CA ILE A 17 27.48 7.17 -12.47
C ILE A 17 26.07 7.64 -12.10
N HIS A 18 25.07 6.81 -12.36
CA HIS A 18 23.80 6.97 -11.68
C HIS A 18 24.10 6.69 -10.21
N PRO A 19 23.93 7.66 -9.29
CA PRO A 19 24.15 7.41 -7.89
C PRO A 19 23.20 6.28 -7.50
N TYR A 20 23.77 5.11 -7.20
CA TYR A 20 23.03 3.98 -6.67
C TYR A 20 22.38 4.44 -5.36
N LYS A 21 21.10 4.79 -5.41
CA LYS A 21 20.32 5.06 -4.20
C LYS A 21 19.90 3.70 -3.67
N THR A 22 20.48 3.29 -2.55
CA THR A 22 20.04 2.10 -1.83
C THR A 22 18.52 2.17 -1.63
N PRO A 23 17.76 1.10 -1.94
CA PRO A 23 16.32 1.08 -1.73
C PRO A 23 16.02 1.44 -0.28
N ARG A 24 15.19 2.47 -0.07
CA ARG A 24 14.73 2.80 1.27
C ARG A 24 13.85 1.65 1.76
N PRO A 25 13.99 1.21 3.03
CA PRO A 25 13.15 0.15 3.55
C PRO A 25 11.69 0.58 3.54
N TRP A 26 10.79 -0.36 3.25
CA TRP A 26 9.36 -0.15 3.39
C TRP A 26 9.02 0.24 4.83
N ARG A 27 8.10 1.19 4.98
CA ARG A 27 7.61 1.66 6.27
C ARG A 27 6.12 1.38 6.37
N ASP A 28 5.68 0.94 7.54
CA ASP A 28 4.26 0.85 7.85
C ASP A 28 3.71 2.26 8.02
N MET A 29 2.84 2.65 7.09
CA MET A 29 2.21 3.97 7.05
C MET A 29 0.77 3.96 7.52
N ALA A 30 0.18 2.78 7.80
CA ALA A 30 -1.21 2.66 8.20
C ALA A 30 -1.57 3.52 9.43
N PRO A 31 -0.83 3.50 10.56
CA PRO A 31 -1.25 4.27 11.74
C PRO A 31 -1.23 5.79 11.47
N HIS A 32 -0.25 6.27 10.69
CA HIS A 32 -0.14 7.68 10.35
C HIS A 32 -1.21 8.11 9.36
N TRP A 33 -1.37 7.34 8.27
CA TRP A 33 -2.33 7.65 7.22
C TRP A 33 -3.76 7.60 7.75
N LEU A 34 -4.14 6.55 8.49
CA LEU A 34 -5.46 6.41 9.11
C LEU A 34 -5.78 7.58 10.04
N SER A 35 -4.84 7.99 10.90
CA SER A 35 -5.03 9.11 11.82
C SER A 35 -5.28 10.45 11.13
N SER A 36 -4.73 10.64 9.93
CA SER A 36 -4.91 11.85 9.11
C SER A 36 -6.01 11.72 8.04
N SER A 37 -6.63 10.53 7.91
CA SER A 37 -7.62 10.27 6.88
C SER A 37 -8.99 10.83 7.26
N THR A 38 -9.80 11.10 6.25
CA THR A 38 -11.20 11.46 6.37
C THR A 38 -12.06 10.34 5.83
N CYS A 39 -13.15 10.06 6.54
CA CYS A 39 -14.20 9.16 6.08
C CYS A 39 -15.41 9.98 5.70
N GLN A 40 -15.96 9.71 4.52
CA GLN A 40 -17.13 10.38 3.97
C GLN A 40 -18.01 9.37 3.23
N TRP A 41 -19.31 9.64 3.16
CA TRP A 41 -20.18 8.91 2.24
C TRP A 41 -19.79 9.20 0.79
N ILE A 42 -19.69 8.15 -0.03
CA ILE A 42 -19.55 8.31 -1.47
C ILE A 42 -20.83 9.00 -1.99
N PRO A 43 -20.72 10.09 -2.77
CA PRO A 43 -21.89 10.73 -3.37
C PRO A 43 -22.69 9.73 -4.20
N TYR A 44 -24.03 9.80 -4.12
CA TYR A 44 -24.91 8.79 -4.76
C TYR A 44 -24.70 8.62 -6.28
N LYS A 45 -24.16 9.65 -6.95
CA LYS A 45 -23.84 9.61 -8.38
C LYS A 45 -22.52 8.89 -8.70
N GLU A 46 -21.64 8.73 -7.73
CA GLU A 46 -20.31 8.12 -7.86
C GLU A 46 -20.27 6.67 -7.38
N GLY A 47 -21.32 6.21 -6.70
CA GLY A 47 -21.44 4.86 -6.17
C GLY A 47 -22.06 4.83 -4.78
N GLN A 48 -21.94 3.67 -4.13
CA GLN A 48 -22.44 3.44 -2.78
C GLN A 48 -21.29 3.03 -1.86
N GLY A 49 -21.32 3.50 -0.62
CA GLY A 49 -20.38 3.11 0.42
C GLY A 49 -19.65 4.28 1.07
N LEU A 50 -18.62 3.95 1.84
CA LEU A 50 -17.75 4.90 2.51
C LEU A 50 -16.46 5.08 1.71
N ARG A 51 -16.00 6.32 1.63
CA ARG A 51 -14.70 6.70 1.09
C ARG A 51 -13.81 7.10 2.26
N LEU A 52 -12.73 6.34 2.44
CA LEU A 52 -11.62 6.71 3.31
C LEU A 52 -10.51 7.28 2.43
N SER A 53 -10.15 8.54 2.65
CA SER A 53 -9.12 9.22 1.85
C SER A 53 -8.23 10.11 2.72
N GLY A 54 -6.99 10.30 2.27
CA GLY A 54 -6.02 11.11 2.98
C GLY A 54 -4.70 11.19 2.20
N PRO A 55 -3.91 12.24 2.40
CA PRO A 55 -2.62 12.38 1.74
C PRO A 55 -1.56 11.45 2.33
N PHE A 56 -0.65 10.95 1.50
CA PHE A 56 0.59 10.33 1.95
C PHE A 56 1.67 11.42 2.13
N ASN A 57 1.62 12.11 3.26
CA ASN A 57 2.52 13.23 3.55
C ASN A 57 3.93 12.78 3.92
N THR A 58 4.88 13.71 3.81
CA THR A 58 6.16 13.59 4.50
C THR A 58 5.92 13.60 6.01
N LEU A 59 6.61 12.71 6.73
CA LEU A 59 6.53 12.62 8.17
C LEU A 59 7.95 12.79 8.72
N LYS A 60 8.18 13.88 9.46
CA LYS A 60 9.47 14.12 10.12
C LYS A 60 9.85 12.88 10.92
N ASN A 61 11.09 12.40 10.74
CA ASN A 61 11.67 11.21 11.36
C ASN A 61 11.14 9.83 10.87
N ILE A 62 10.19 9.78 9.93
CA ILE A 62 9.65 8.51 9.39
C ILE A 62 9.90 8.44 7.87
N LEU A 63 9.48 9.47 7.15
CA LEU A 63 9.66 9.62 5.72
C LEU A 63 10.39 10.93 5.45
N SER A 64 11.65 10.85 5.02
CA SER A 64 12.44 12.04 4.68
C SER A 64 12.08 12.65 3.31
N SER A 65 11.11 12.08 2.59
CA SER A 65 10.61 12.53 1.29
C SER A 65 9.22 11.95 1.06
N THR A 66 8.44 12.55 0.15
CA THR A 66 7.13 12.01 -0.24
C THR A 66 7.31 10.61 -0.84
N PRO A 67 6.47 9.62 -0.49
CA PRO A 67 6.51 8.30 -1.11
C PRO A 67 6.19 8.40 -2.61
N THR A 68 7.02 7.81 -3.45
CA THR A 68 6.75 7.61 -4.89
C THR A 68 5.98 6.33 -5.16
N THR A 69 5.94 5.43 -4.16
CA THR A 69 5.27 4.13 -4.25
C THR A 69 4.62 3.80 -2.92
N VAL A 70 3.37 3.36 -2.98
CA VAL A 70 2.60 2.88 -1.82
C VAL A 70 2.03 1.52 -2.18
N SER A 71 2.24 0.53 -1.31
CA SER A 71 1.58 -0.76 -1.44
C SER A 71 0.54 -0.92 -0.33
N LEU A 72 -0.65 -1.41 -0.69
CA LEU A 72 -1.79 -1.58 0.21
C LEU A 72 -2.33 -3.00 0.08
N ARG A 73 -2.75 -3.57 1.21
CA ARG A 73 -3.51 -4.82 1.25
C ARG A 73 -4.85 -4.59 1.91
N LEU A 74 -5.92 -4.94 1.21
CA LEU A 74 -7.29 -4.85 1.69
C LEU A 74 -7.87 -6.24 1.90
N ARG A 75 -8.40 -6.49 3.10
CA ARG A 75 -9.16 -7.69 3.44
C ARG A 75 -10.55 -7.26 3.83
N TYR A 76 -11.54 -7.66 3.06
CA TYR A 76 -12.93 -7.34 3.32
C TYR A 76 -13.84 -8.53 2.98
N ARG A 77 -15.02 -8.52 3.56
CA ARG A 77 -16.07 -9.51 3.35
C ARG A 77 -17.32 -8.81 2.85
N THR A 78 -18.06 -9.46 1.97
CA THR A 78 -19.39 -9.00 1.57
C THR A 78 -20.41 -9.44 2.62
N PRO A 79 -21.57 -8.76 2.70
CA PRO A 79 -22.67 -9.21 3.57
C PRO A 79 -23.04 -10.67 3.34
N LEU A 80 -23.04 -11.14 2.08
CA LEU A 80 -23.32 -12.54 1.73
C LEU A 80 -22.30 -13.52 2.34
N ILE A 81 -21.00 -13.22 2.28
CA ILE A 81 -19.95 -14.04 2.91
C ILE A 81 -20.19 -14.13 4.43
N VAL A 82 -20.53 -13.00 5.06
CA VAL A 82 -20.81 -12.94 6.50
C VAL A 82 -22.07 -13.73 6.85
N MET A 83 -23.16 -13.61 6.08
CA MET A 83 -24.42 -14.34 6.28
C MET A 83 -24.23 -15.86 6.17
N LEU A 84 -23.31 -16.31 5.32
CA LEU A 84 -22.96 -17.73 5.18
C LEU A 84 -22.05 -18.24 6.31
N GLY A 85 -21.69 -17.41 7.28
CA GLY A 85 -20.76 -17.76 8.37
C GLY A 85 -19.32 -17.97 7.90
N ALA A 86 -19.02 -17.66 6.63
CA ALA A 86 -17.70 -17.87 6.07
C ALA A 86 -16.70 -16.84 6.59
N GLN A 87 -15.50 -17.31 6.92
CA GLN A 87 -14.42 -16.46 7.45
C GLN A 87 -13.43 -15.98 6.37
N ASN A 88 -13.70 -16.32 5.11
CA ASN A 88 -12.83 -15.97 3.99
C ASN A 88 -13.00 -14.50 3.59
N PHE A 89 -11.94 -13.90 3.06
CA PHE A 89 -11.99 -12.56 2.48
C PHE A 89 -12.10 -12.65 0.96
N ILE A 90 -12.58 -11.56 0.34
CA ILE A 90 -12.41 -11.35 -1.10
C ILE A 90 -10.90 -11.31 -1.41
N GLY A 91 -10.47 -12.08 -2.42
CA GLY A 91 -9.04 -12.30 -2.69
C GLY A 91 -8.40 -13.42 -1.86
N GLY A 92 -9.19 -14.20 -1.11
CA GLY A 92 -8.69 -15.30 -0.28
C GLY A 92 -8.06 -14.83 1.02
N LYS A 93 -7.27 -15.69 1.67
CA LYS A 93 -6.68 -15.41 2.99
C LYS A 93 -5.82 -14.13 3.02
N GLN A 94 -5.17 -13.81 1.91
CA GLN A 94 -4.32 -12.61 1.82
C GLN A 94 -5.10 -11.34 1.48
N GLY A 95 -6.31 -11.44 0.95
CA GLY A 95 -7.06 -10.29 0.46
C GLY A 95 -6.57 -9.79 -0.89
N LEU A 96 -6.94 -8.57 -1.25
CA LEU A 96 -6.50 -7.89 -2.45
C LEU A 96 -5.28 -7.02 -2.15
N ALA A 97 -4.27 -7.06 -3.00
CA ALA A 97 -3.08 -6.24 -2.87
C ALA A 97 -2.95 -5.28 -4.06
N PHE A 98 -2.53 -4.05 -3.77
CA PHE A 98 -2.38 -2.98 -4.74
C PHE A 98 -1.04 -2.29 -4.54
N THR A 99 -0.46 -1.80 -5.63
CA THR A 99 0.61 -0.80 -5.59
C THR A 99 0.17 0.41 -6.37
N LEU A 100 0.27 1.58 -5.73
CA LEU A 100 0.17 2.89 -6.35
C LEU A 100 1.57 3.41 -6.62
N ASN A 101 1.82 3.85 -7.85
CA ASN A 101 3.02 4.56 -8.25
C ASN A 101 2.59 5.88 -8.92
N ASP A 102 3.36 6.95 -8.70
CA ASP A 102 3.14 8.27 -9.31
C ASP A 102 3.15 8.22 -10.85
N THR A 103 3.81 7.23 -11.45
CA THR A 103 3.98 7.12 -12.90
C THR A 103 2.95 6.20 -13.55
N THR A 104 2.57 5.11 -12.90
CA THR A 104 1.73 4.05 -13.50
C THR A 104 0.32 3.97 -12.92
N GLY A 105 0.00 4.78 -11.90
CA GLY A 105 -1.27 4.72 -11.20
C GLY A 105 -1.41 3.48 -10.32
N VAL A 106 -2.65 3.02 -10.11
CA VAL A 106 -2.97 1.87 -9.26
C VAL A 106 -2.87 0.57 -10.06
N ILE A 107 -2.04 -0.35 -9.58
CA ILE A 107 -1.86 -1.69 -10.13
C ILE A 107 -2.30 -2.71 -9.08
N GLU A 108 -3.18 -3.63 -9.45
CA GLU A 108 -3.53 -4.79 -8.61
C GLU A 108 -2.47 -5.89 -8.74
N LEU A 109 -1.95 -6.37 -7.62
CA LEU A 109 -0.86 -7.35 -7.54
C LEU A 109 -1.43 -8.79 -7.51
N ARG A 110 -2.06 -9.20 -8.61
CA ARG A 110 -2.72 -10.52 -8.69
C ARG A 110 -1.70 -11.64 -8.83
N GLY A 111 -1.55 -12.46 -7.79
CA GLY A 111 -0.66 -13.62 -7.80
C GLY A 111 0.83 -13.30 -7.59
N ASP A 112 1.19 -12.01 -7.55
CA ASP A 112 2.56 -11.59 -7.29
C ASP A 112 2.93 -11.75 -5.80
N PRO A 113 4.15 -12.24 -5.49
CA PRO A 113 4.65 -12.25 -4.13
C PRO A 113 4.70 -10.84 -3.54
N THR A 114 4.15 -10.68 -2.34
CA THR A 114 4.05 -9.38 -1.67
C THR A 114 4.67 -9.45 -0.26
N PRO A 115 5.97 -9.81 -0.15
CA PRO A 115 6.60 -10.19 1.12
C PRO A 115 6.59 -9.08 2.17
N HIS A 116 6.60 -7.81 1.75
CA HIS A 116 6.49 -6.67 2.66
C HIS A 116 5.06 -6.52 3.22
N LEU A 117 4.03 -6.72 2.39
CA LEU A 117 2.63 -6.72 2.84
C LEU A 117 2.28 -7.98 3.64
N ASP A 118 2.95 -9.10 3.39
CA ASP A 118 2.78 -10.34 4.17
C ASP A 118 3.24 -10.20 5.61
N ARG A 119 4.21 -9.32 5.86
CA ARG A 119 4.75 -9.03 7.19
C ARG A 119 4.13 -7.80 7.85
N ALA A 120 3.34 -7.03 7.11
CA ALA A 120 2.73 -5.81 7.62
C ALA A 120 1.66 -6.14 8.69
N PRO A 121 1.51 -5.33 9.74
CA PRO A 121 0.43 -5.49 10.71
C PRO A 121 -0.94 -5.35 10.04
N ASN A 122 -1.93 -6.07 10.57
CA ASN A 122 -3.31 -5.87 10.17
C ASN A 122 -3.93 -4.77 11.04
N TYR A 123 -4.67 -3.85 10.41
CA TYR A 123 -5.42 -2.79 11.07
C TYR A 123 -6.92 -3.00 10.84
N PRO A 124 -7.62 -3.75 11.71
CA PRO A 124 -9.05 -4.01 11.55
C PRO A 124 -9.86 -2.73 11.71
N LEU A 125 -10.69 -2.41 10.71
CA LEU A 125 -11.50 -1.19 10.67
C LEU A 125 -12.98 -1.40 11.02
N GLY A 126 -13.38 -2.59 11.47
CA GLY A 126 -14.77 -2.90 11.83
C GLY A 126 -15.22 -2.23 13.13
N ALA A 127 -16.54 -2.12 13.34
CA ALA A 127 -17.14 -1.48 14.53
C ALA A 127 -16.68 -2.09 15.87
N GLU A 128 -16.39 -3.40 15.88
CA GLU A 128 -15.91 -4.15 17.06
C GLU A 128 -14.39 -4.00 17.31
N HIS A 129 -13.72 -3.09 16.60
CA HIS A 129 -12.27 -2.94 16.65
C HIS A 129 -11.86 -1.47 16.85
N PRO A 130 -10.69 -1.21 17.46
CA PRO A 130 -10.19 0.16 17.65
C PRO A 130 -10.11 0.98 16.36
N GLY A 131 -9.93 0.33 15.20
CA GLY A 131 -9.91 1.02 13.90
C GLY A 131 -11.28 1.45 13.38
N GLY A 132 -12.38 1.03 14.01
CA GLY A 132 -13.75 1.44 13.63
C GLY A 132 -13.98 2.94 13.68
N VAL A 133 -13.24 3.66 14.53
CA VAL A 133 -13.27 5.13 14.60
C VAL A 133 -12.91 5.80 13.26
N TYR A 134 -12.08 5.15 12.44
CA TYR A 134 -11.68 5.70 11.13
C TYR A 134 -12.75 5.51 10.05
N LEU A 135 -13.77 4.68 10.27
CA LEU A 135 -14.88 4.46 9.32
C LEU A 135 -16.16 5.22 9.73
N GLN A 136 -16.02 6.25 10.56
CA GLN A 136 -17.14 7.11 10.91
C GLN A 136 -17.20 8.29 9.92
N PRO A 137 -18.19 8.33 9.01
CA PRO A 137 -18.37 9.46 8.14
C PRO A 137 -18.65 10.70 8.99
N LYS A 138 -17.87 11.75 8.78
CA LYS A 138 -18.20 13.05 9.37
C LYS A 138 -19.37 13.61 8.56
N ASP A 139 -20.43 14.01 9.24
CA ASP A 139 -21.54 14.70 8.57
C ASP A 139 -20.98 15.89 7.79
N LYS A 140 -21.48 16.08 6.57
CA LYS A 140 -21.24 17.34 5.88
C LYS A 140 -22.01 18.39 6.68
N ALA A 141 -21.27 19.24 7.41
CA ALA A 141 -21.77 20.51 7.91
C ALA A 141 -22.27 21.37 6.74
#